data_AF-A0A327WQR7-F1
#
_entry.id   AF-A0A327WQR7-F1
#
_cell.length_a   1.000
_cell.length_b   1.000
_cell.length_c   1.000
_cell.angle_alpha   90.00
_cell.angle_beta   90.00
_cell.angle_gamma   90.00
#
_symmetry.space_group_name_H-M   'P 1'
#
loop_
_entity.id
_entity.type
_entity.pdbx_description
1 polymer ?
#
loop_
_entity_poly.entity_id
_entity_poly.type
_entity_poly.pdbx_seq_one_letter_code
_entity_poly.pdbx_strand_id
1 'polypeptide(L)'
;METKAILQLAERHGLQLKDEISFNEMGIDFKVGFATEINGTKWVLRIPRRDNLAGQIEKERNILNLAKKYLSVAVPDWKIASPELVAYPLLDNKPVLTFDAQTYEVSWNMDQENNQYTHSLANVLVTLHQIPVQKVKDAGLKVLSPQMLRPEIQERLETVKAG
;
A
#
# COMPACT_ATOMS: atom_id res chain seq x y z
N MET A 1 -13.05 9.66 13.86
CA MET A 1 -12.53 8.73 14.87
C MET A 1 -11.45 9.45 15.65
N GLU A 2 -11.61 9.56 16.97
CA GLU A 2 -10.67 10.24 17.86
C GLU A 2 -9.39 9.39 18.05
N THR A 3 -8.25 10.05 18.30
CA THR A 3 -6.94 9.39 18.51
C THR A 3 -7.01 8.27 19.55
N LYS A 4 -7.75 8.48 20.64
CA LYS A 4 -7.94 7.50 21.72
C LYS A 4 -8.59 6.19 21.23
N ALA A 5 -9.58 6.28 20.35
CA ALA A 5 -10.23 5.10 19.77
C ALA A 5 -9.28 4.31 18.85
N ILE A 6 -8.34 5.01 18.20
CA ILE A 6 -7.34 4.39 17.31
C ILE A 6 -6.28 3.66 18.13
N LEU A 7 -5.84 4.24 19.25
CA LEU A 7 -4.94 3.58 20.20
C LEU A 7 -5.57 2.31 20.76
N GLN A 8 -6.83 2.37 21.18
CA GLN A 8 -7.57 1.19 21.64
C GLN A 8 -7.74 0.13 20.55
N LEU A 9 -8.00 0.54 19.30
CA LEU A 9 -8.08 -0.37 18.16
C LEU A 9 -6.72 -1.07 17.91
N ALA A 10 -5.61 -0.32 17.94
CA ALA A 10 -4.28 -0.88 17.79
C ALA A 10 -3.93 -1.85 18.94
N GLU A 11 -4.27 -1.49 20.18
CA GLU A 11 -4.05 -2.32 21.35
C GLU A 11 -4.84 -3.64 21.30
N ARG A 12 -6.10 -3.63 20.83
CA ARG A 12 -6.88 -4.85 20.57
C ARG A 12 -6.20 -5.80 19.58
N HIS A 13 -5.37 -5.26 18.69
CA HIS A 13 -4.56 -6.03 17.74
C HIS A 13 -3.12 -6.31 18.23
N GLY A 14 -2.83 -6.01 19.50
CA GLY A 14 -1.53 -6.28 20.12
C GLY A 14 -0.44 -5.24 19.82
N LEU A 15 -0.81 -4.06 19.29
CA LEU A 15 0.13 -2.99 18.97
C LEU A 15 -0.02 -1.83 19.98
N GLN A 16 0.99 -1.62 20.81
CA GLN A 16 1.01 -0.56 21.82
C GLN A 16 1.72 0.69 21.30
N LEU A 17 0.94 1.72 20.98
CA LEU A 17 1.44 2.96 20.40
C LEU A 17 1.56 4.06 21.47
N LYS A 18 2.46 5.02 21.24
CA LYS A 18 2.50 6.30 21.95
C LYS A 18 1.27 7.13 21.58
N ASP A 19 0.92 8.09 22.43
CA ASP A 19 -0.29 8.93 22.27
C ASP A 19 -0.27 9.85 21.03
N GLU A 20 0.90 10.01 20.41
CA GLU A 20 1.09 10.84 19.22
C GLU A 20 0.84 10.04 17.93
N ILE A 21 -0.24 10.40 17.22
CA ILE A 21 -0.55 9.89 15.88
C ILE A 21 -0.72 11.07 14.92
N SER A 22 0.04 11.06 13.83
CA SER A 22 -0.13 12.01 12.72
C SER A 22 -0.99 11.37 11.63
N PHE A 23 -1.98 12.10 11.12
CA PHE A 23 -2.89 11.58 10.09
C PHE A 23 -2.62 12.19 8.73
N ASN A 24 -2.62 11.34 7.70
CA ASN A 24 -2.77 11.72 6.31
C ASN A 24 -4.13 11.24 5.80
N GLU A 25 -5.00 12.19 5.46
CA GLU A 25 -6.40 11.95 5.11
C GLU A 25 -6.70 11.99 3.60
N MET A 26 -5.68 12.08 2.73
CA MET A 26 -5.89 12.17 1.27
C MET A 26 -6.58 10.93 0.65
N GLY A 27 -6.55 9.79 1.34
CA GLY A 27 -7.10 8.53 0.82
C GLY A 27 -8.63 8.47 0.87
N ILE A 28 -9.23 8.06 -0.25
CA ILE A 28 -10.69 7.84 -0.38
C ILE A 28 -11.13 6.59 0.40
N ASP A 29 -10.33 5.52 0.36
CA ASP A 29 -10.68 4.23 0.97
C ASP A 29 -10.17 4.07 2.40
N PHE A 30 -9.03 4.69 2.72
CA PHE A 30 -8.36 4.52 4.00
C PHE A 30 -7.97 5.86 4.59
N LYS A 31 -8.12 5.98 5.92
CA LYS A 31 -7.43 6.99 6.72
C LYS A 31 -6.06 6.44 7.09
N VAL A 32 -4.99 7.14 6.73
CA VAL A 32 -3.62 6.73 7.01
C VAL A 32 -3.12 7.46 8.26
N GLY A 33 -2.62 6.70 9.23
CA GLY A 33 -2.00 7.23 10.45
C GLY A 33 -0.53 6.82 10.53
N PHE A 34 0.33 7.72 11.00
CA PHE A 34 1.72 7.45 11.36
C PHE A 34 1.83 7.53 12.87
N ALA A 35 2.28 6.44 13.49
CA ALA A 35 2.40 6.34 14.93
C ALA A 35 3.75 5.74 15.31
N THR A 36 4.15 5.92 16.56
CA THR A 36 5.37 5.31 17.10
C THR A 36 5.00 4.33 18.20
N GLU A 37 5.49 3.10 18.13
CA GLU A 37 5.34 2.08 19.16
C GLU A 37 6.19 2.45 20.40
N ILE A 38 5.87 1.90 21.57
CA ILE A 38 6.58 2.18 22.83
C ILE A 38 8.09 1.92 22.71
N ASN A 39 8.49 0.88 21.96
CA ASN A 39 9.89 0.53 21.68
C ASN A 39 10.61 1.50 20.72
N GLY A 40 9.92 2.49 20.15
CA GLY A 40 10.45 3.46 19.21
C GLY A 40 10.28 3.11 17.73
N THR A 41 9.76 1.94 17.39
CA THR A 41 9.47 1.57 15.99
C THR A 41 8.35 2.43 15.43
N LYS A 42 8.55 3.00 14.24
CA LYS A 42 7.52 3.77 13.54
C LYS A 42 6.61 2.83 12.76
N TRP A 43 5.31 3.09 12.79
CA TRP A 43 4.27 2.28 12.17
C TRP A 43 3.37 3.11 11.27
N VAL A 44 2.89 2.49 10.21
CA VAL A 44 1.81 2.99 9.37
C VAL A 44 0.54 2.22 9.72
N LEU A 45 -0.52 2.97 10.00
CA LEU A 45 -1.87 2.48 10.25
C LEU A 45 -2.74 2.83 9.04
N ARG A 46 -3.49 1.87 8.50
CA ARG A 46 -4.50 2.06 7.46
C ARG A 46 -5.84 1.63 8.04
N ILE A 47 -6.70 2.62 8.27
CA ILE A 47 -8.03 2.43 8.86
C ILE A 47 -9.06 2.54 7.74
N PRO A 48 -9.80 1.46 7.42
CA PRO A 48 -10.86 1.48 6.42
C PRO A 48 -11.92 2.53 6.72
N ARG A 49 -12.31 3.33 5.72
CA ARG A 49 -13.42 4.30 5.86
C ARG A 49 -14.80 3.65 5.67
N ARG A 50 -14.85 2.41 5.17
CA ARG A 50 -16.07 1.64 4.87
C ARG A 50 -15.84 0.13 5.08
N ASP A 51 -16.91 -0.59 5.44
CA ASP A 51 -16.84 -1.99 5.87
C ASP A 51 -16.56 -2.99 4.74
N ASN A 52 -16.82 -2.62 3.48
CA ASN A 52 -16.68 -3.51 2.33
C ASN A 52 -15.24 -3.61 1.76
N LEU A 53 -14.22 -3.36 2.59
CA LEU A 53 -12.81 -3.37 2.16
C LEU A 53 -12.07 -4.66 2.52
N ALA A 54 -12.68 -5.58 3.27
CA ALA A 54 -12.03 -6.83 3.70
C ALA A 54 -11.48 -7.66 2.51
N GLY A 55 -12.26 -7.80 1.43
CA GLY A 55 -11.80 -8.52 0.23
C GLY A 55 -10.64 -7.82 -0.49
N GLN A 56 -10.60 -6.49 -0.47
CA GLN A 56 -9.49 -5.72 -1.04
C GLN A 56 -8.23 -5.82 -0.19
N ILE A 57 -8.37 -5.79 1.14
CA ILE A 57 -7.29 -6.00 2.11
C ILE A 57 -6.66 -7.38 1.91
N GLU A 58 -7.45 -8.45 1.88
CA GLU A 58 -6.91 -9.80 1.68
C GLU A 58 -6.21 -9.96 0.32
N LYS A 59 -6.77 -9.38 -0.74
CA LYS A 59 -6.13 -9.36 -2.05
C LYS A 59 -4.79 -8.62 -2.03
N GLU A 60 -4.74 -7.42 -1.44
CA GLU A 60 -3.51 -6.62 -1.34
C GLU A 60 -2.46 -7.32 -0.46
N ARG A 61 -2.88 -7.97 0.63
CA ARG A 61 -2.03 -8.80 1.48
C ARG A 61 -1.38 -9.95 0.70
N ASN A 62 -2.13 -10.65 -0.14
CA ASN A 62 -1.59 -11.72 -0.98
C ASN A 62 -0.57 -11.20 -2.00
N ILE A 63 -0.82 -10.02 -2.59
CA ILE A 63 0.12 -9.34 -3.48
C ILE A 63 1.41 -9.02 -2.74
N LEU A 64 1.33 -8.39 -1.55
CA LEU A 64 2.50 -8.01 -0.76
C LEU A 64 3.31 -9.23 -0.30
N ASN A 65 2.63 -10.30 0.14
CA ASN A 65 3.27 -11.56 0.53
C ASN A 65 4.00 -12.24 -0.63
N LEU A 66 3.48 -12.10 -1.85
CA LEU A 66 4.16 -12.59 -3.05
C LEU A 66 5.35 -11.69 -3.40
N ALA A 67 5.13 -10.37 -3.49
CA ALA A 67 6.15 -9.39 -3.84
C ALA A 67 7.36 -9.46 -2.90
N LYS A 68 7.14 -9.58 -1.57
CA LYS A 68 8.19 -9.71 -0.57
C LYS A 68 9.13 -10.89 -0.78
N LYS A 69 8.67 -11.97 -1.43
CA LYS A 69 9.47 -13.17 -1.70
C LYS A 69 10.40 -13.01 -2.90
N TYR A 70 10.05 -12.12 -3.84
CA TYR A 70 10.74 -12.00 -5.13
C TYR A 70 11.50 -10.69 -5.28
N LEU A 71 11.02 -9.61 -4.66
CA LEU A 71 11.64 -8.28 -4.79
C LEU A 71 12.79 -8.12 -3.80
N SER A 72 13.87 -7.51 -4.28
CA SER A 72 15.02 -7.08 -3.45
C SER A 72 14.77 -5.79 -2.70
N VAL A 73 13.72 -5.05 -3.06
CA VAL A 73 13.29 -3.81 -2.40
C VAL A 73 12.29 -4.09 -1.29
N ALA A 74 12.28 -3.23 -0.28
CA ALA A 74 11.33 -3.35 0.82
C ALA A 74 9.90 -3.08 0.32
N VAL A 75 8.98 -3.97 0.69
CA VAL A 75 7.54 -3.80 0.52
C VAL A 75 6.86 -3.76 1.89
N PRO A 76 5.69 -3.10 2.01
CA PRO A 76 4.92 -3.12 3.24
C PRO A 76 4.69 -4.53 3.77
N ASP A 77 5.18 -4.81 4.98
CA ASP A 77 4.99 -6.10 5.65
C ASP A 77 3.85 -5.99 6.65
N TRP A 78 2.63 -6.27 6.18
CA TRP A 78 1.41 -6.20 7.00
C TRP A 78 1.45 -7.20 8.14
N LYS A 79 1.85 -6.71 9.33
CA LYS A 79 1.84 -7.49 10.57
C LYS A 79 0.42 -7.64 11.10
N ILE A 80 -0.39 -6.61 10.91
CA ILE A 80 -1.82 -6.61 11.23
C ILE A 80 -2.57 -6.40 9.91
N ALA A 81 -3.50 -7.30 9.61
CA ALA A 81 -4.41 -7.18 8.49
C ALA A 81 -5.78 -7.71 8.92
N SER A 82 -6.66 -6.80 9.33
CA SER A 82 -8.04 -7.06 9.70
C SER A 82 -8.97 -6.13 8.92
N PRO A 83 -10.29 -6.43 8.87
CA PRO A 83 -11.28 -5.52 8.29
C PRO A 83 -11.37 -4.15 8.98
N GLU A 84 -10.87 -4.02 10.21
CA GLU A 84 -10.90 -2.76 10.98
C GLU A 84 -9.56 -2.02 10.94
N LEU A 85 -8.44 -2.74 10.78
CA LEU A 85 -7.10 -2.17 10.85
C LEU A 85 -6.11 -2.97 10.01
N VAL A 86 -5.34 -2.25 9.19
CA VAL A 86 -4.09 -2.74 8.62
C VAL A 86 -2.93 -1.96 9.23
N ALA A 87 -1.88 -2.66 9.67
CA ALA A 87 -0.70 -2.03 10.28
C ALA A 87 0.60 -2.71 9.87
N TYR A 88 1.62 -1.90 9.57
CA TYR A 88 2.97 -2.36 9.23
C TYR A 88 4.04 -1.35 9.65
N PRO A 89 5.28 -1.80 9.93
CA PRO A 89 6.39 -0.89 10.19
C PRO A 89 6.65 0.06 9.03
N LEU A 90 6.91 1.32 9.34
CA LEU A 90 7.27 2.33 8.34
C LEU A 90 8.56 1.92 7.63
N LEU A 91 8.58 2.02 6.30
CA LEU A 91 9.78 1.78 5.51
C LEU A 91 10.79 2.92 5.72
N ASP A 92 12.07 2.59 5.81
CA ASP A 92 13.12 3.54 6.23
C ASP A 92 13.35 4.71 5.26
N ASN A 93 13.03 4.51 3.98
CA ASN A 93 13.36 5.46 2.93
C ASN A 93 12.23 6.45 2.64
N LYS A 94 12.61 7.67 2.23
CA LYS A 94 11.66 8.70 1.80
C LYS A 94 11.09 8.40 0.41
N PRO A 95 9.83 8.75 0.14
CA PRO A 95 9.29 8.74 -1.22
C PRO A 95 10.09 9.68 -2.12
N VAL A 96 10.37 9.25 -3.36
CA VAL A 96 11.07 10.08 -4.37
C VAL A 96 10.34 11.40 -4.62
N LEU A 97 9.01 11.35 -4.58
CA LEU A 97 8.12 12.49 -4.74
C LEU A 97 7.17 12.55 -3.54
N THR A 98 7.08 13.70 -2.89
CA THR A 98 6.08 13.96 -1.85
C THR A 98 5.18 15.12 -2.28
N PHE A 99 3.88 14.98 -1.99
CA PHE A 99 2.88 16.00 -2.24
C PHE A 99 2.29 16.45 -0.91
N ASP A 100 2.22 17.75 -0.69
CA ASP A 100 1.61 18.32 0.52
C ASP A 100 0.10 18.53 0.32
N ALA A 101 -0.73 18.02 1.24
CA ALA A 101 -2.20 18.11 1.15
C ALA A 101 -2.77 19.50 1.36
N GLN A 102 -2.03 20.35 2.07
CA GLN A 102 -2.48 21.67 2.47
C GLN A 102 -1.98 22.72 1.50
N THR A 103 -0.69 22.67 1.14
CA THR A 103 -0.05 23.65 0.27
C THR A 103 -0.09 23.26 -1.21
N TYR A 104 -0.41 21.99 -1.53
CA TYR A 104 -0.37 21.43 -2.88
C TYR A 104 1.04 21.45 -3.50
N GLU A 105 2.08 21.66 -2.68
CA GLU A 105 3.46 21.70 -3.13
C GLU A 105 3.98 20.29 -3.42
N VAL A 106 4.80 20.20 -4.47
CA VAL A 106 5.48 18.98 -4.89
C VAL A 106 6.95 19.11 -4.53
N SER A 107 7.46 18.18 -3.72
CA SER A 107 8.87 18.12 -3.35
C SER A 107 9.53 16.86 -3.89
N TRP A 108 10.70 17.03 -4.50
CA TRP A 108 11.55 15.94 -4.95
C TRP A 108 12.58 15.61 -3.87
N ASN A 109 12.63 14.35 -3.44
CA ASN A 109 13.60 13.85 -2.46
C ASN A 109 14.81 13.17 -3.14
N MET A 110 14.97 13.38 -4.44
CA MET A 110 16.02 12.82 -5.28
C MET A 110 16.35 13.82 -6.39
N ASP A 111 17.59 13.80 -6.85
CA ASP A 111 17.98 14.48 -8.09
C ASP A 111 17.23 13.87 -9.28
N GLN A 112 16.52 14.72 -10.03
CA GLN A 112 15.70 14.32 -11.18
C GLN A 112 16.55 13.81 -12.35
N GLU A 113 17.80 14.25 -12.45
CA GLU A 113 18.73 13.86 -13.51
C GLU A 113 19.54 12.59 -13.14
N ASN A 114 19.20 11.94 -12.03
CA ASN A 114 19.91 10.74 -11.58
C ASN A 114 19.60 9.52 -12.46
N ASN A 115 20.51 9.25 -13.40
CA ASN A 115 20.45 8.10 -14.31
C ASN A 115 20.43 6.72 -13.61
N GLN A 116 20.87 6.63 -12.35
CA GLN A 116 20.81 5.39 -11.57
C GLN A 116 19.38 5.03 -11.17
N TYR A 117 18.50 6.03 -11.01
CA TYR A 117 17.10 5.79 -10.64
C TYR A 117 16.40 4.93 -11.69
N THR A 118 16.51 5.29 -12.97
CA THR A 118 15.91 4.54 -14.08
C THR A 118 16.40 3.09 -14.13
N HIS A 119 17.70 2.86 -13.91
CA HIS A 119 18.24 1.50 -13.84
C HIS A 119 17.69 0.72 -12.63
N SER A 120 17.65 1.34 -11.45
CA SER A 120 17.11 0.70 -10.25
C SER A 120 15.62 0.36 -10.39
N LEU A 121 14.83 1.27 -10.97
CA LEU A 121 13.41 1.07 -11.23
C LEU A 121 13.18 -0.04 -12.26
N ALA A 122 13.95 -0.04 -13.36
CA ALA A 122 13.88 -1.09 -14.37
C ALA A 122 14.17 -2.48 -13.78
N ASN A 123 15.18 -2.61 -12.92
CA ASN A 123 15.49 -3.86 -12.25
C ASN A 123 14.33 -4.36 -11.38
N VAL A 124 13.67 -3.48 -10.63
CA VAL A 124 12.49 -3.83 -9.83
C VAL A 124 11.32 -4.26 -10.72
N LEU A 125 11.05 -3.52 -11.80
CA LEU A 125 9.96 -3.83 -12.74
C LEU A 125 10.18 -5.16 -13.47
N VAL A 126 11.40 -5.42 -13.94
CA VAL A 126 11.75 -6.70 -14.56
C VAL A 126 11.56 -7.85 -13.58
N THR A 127 12.06 -7.71 -12.35
CA THR A 127 11.91 -8.73 -11.30
C THR A 127 10.43 -8.98 -10.98
N LEU A 128 9.63 -7.91 -10.86
CA LEU A 128 8.20 -7.99 -10.61
C LEU A 128 7.45 -8.70 -11.75
N HIS A 129 7.76 -8.36 -13.00
CA HIS A 129 7.12 -8.95 -14.18
C HIS A 129 7.57 -10.38 -14.47
N GLN A 130 8.73 -10.80 -13.97
CA GLN A 130 9.25 -12.16 -14.11
C GLN A 130 8.73 -13.14 -13.05
N ILE A 131 7.91 -12.68 -12.08
CA ILE A 131 7.28 -13.59 -11.11
C ILE A 131 6.48 -14.67 -11.87
N PRO A 132 6.75 -15.97 -11.64
CA PRO A 132 6.10 -17.03 -12.39
C PRO A 132 4.58 -16.98 -12.23
N VAL A 133 3.86 -17.06 -13.35
CA VAL A 133 2.38 -17.02 -13.39
C VAL A 133 1.76 -18.05 -12.45
N GLN A 134 2.37 -19.24 -12.32
CA GLN A 134 1.87 -20.26 -11.40
C GLN A 134 1.88 -19.77 -9.94
N LYS A 135 2.91 -19.03 -9.52
CA LYS A 135 3.01 -18.48 -8.17
C LYS A 135 1.99 -17.37 -7.91
N VAL A 136 1.64 -16.61 -8.95
CA VAL A 136 0.55 -15.63 -8.93
C VAL A 136 -0.80 -16.35 -8.72
N LYS A 137 -1.04 -17.46 -9.44
CA LYS A 137 -2.25 -18.28 -9.27
C LYS A 137 -2.32 -18.94 -7.89
N ASP A 138 -1.21 -19.52 -7.42
CA ASP A 138 -1.12 -20.15 -6.10
C ASP A 138 -1.40 -19.15 -4.97
N ALA A 139 -1.12 -17.86 -5.20
CA ALA A 139 -1.45 -16.76 -4.28
C ALA A 139 -2.91 -16.26 -4.38
N GLY A 140 -3.75 -16.92 -5.20
CA GLY A 140 -5.16 -16.55 -5.37
C GLY A 140 -5.38 -15.26 -6.17
N LEU A 141 -4.39 -14.81 -6.93
CA LEU A 141 -4.46 -13.55 -7.68
C LEU A 141 -5.02 -13.77 -9.09
N LYS A 142 -5.83 -12.81 -9.57
CA LYS A 142 -6.39 -12.81 -10.93
C LYS A 142 -5.25 -12.73 -11.94
N VAL A 143 -5.16 -13.73 -12.83
CA VAL A 143 -4.25 -13.71 -13.98
C VAL A 143 -5.06 -13.45 -15.24
N LEU A 144 -4.71 -12.39 -15.96
CA LEU A 144 -5.33 -12.02 -17.23
C LEU A 144 -4.35 -12.26 -18.37
N SER A 145 -4.81 -12.95 -19.42
CA SER A 145 -4.06 -12.98 -20.68
C SER A 145 -4.33 -11.70 -21.48
N PRO A 146 -3.48 -11.36 -22.46
CA PRO A 146 -3.72 -10.22 -23.35
C PRO A 146 -5.08 -10.30 -24.06
N GLN A 147 -5.55 -11.51 -24.41
CA GLN A 147 -6.86 -11.72 -25.05
C GLN A 147 -8.03 -11.47 -24.10
N MET A 148 -7.85 -11.69 -22.79
CA MET A 148 -8.86 -11.40 -21.78
C MET A 148 -8.86 -9.94 -21.38
N LEU A 149 -7.69 -9.30 -21.33
CA LEU A 149 -7.54 -7.92 -20.86
C LEU A 149 -8.12 -6.90 -21.86
N ARG A 150 -7.91 -7.12 -23.17
CA ARG A 150 -8.41 -6.21 -24.22
C ARG A 150 -9.93 -5.97 -24.15
N PRO A 151 -10.80 -7.00 -24.13
CA PRO A 151 -12.25 -6.79 -24.03
C PRO A 151 -12.65 -6.20 -22.67
N GLU A 152 -11.99 -6.58 -21.56
CA GLU A 152 -12.28 -6.00 -20.24
C GLU A 152 -12.01 -4.48 -20.20
N ILE A 153 -10.94 -4.01 -20.86
CA ILE A 153 -10.67 -2.58 -21.01
C ILE A 153 -11.74 -1.92 -21.90
N GLN A 154 -12.11 -2.55 -23.02
CA GLN A 154 -13.14 -2.01 -23.91
C GLN A 154 -14.48 -1.84 -23.19
N GLU A 155 -14.94 -2.86 -22.46
CA GLU A 155 -16.21 -2.82 -21.71
C GLU A 155 -16.21 -1.71 -20.66
N ARG A 156 -15.09 -1.49 -19.96
CA ARG A 156 -14.93 -0.38 -19.01
C ARG A 156 -15.06 0.98 -19.70
N LEU A 157 -14.47 1.14 -20.88
CA LEU A 157 -14.57 2.37 -21.66
C LEU A 157 -16.02 2.63 -22.13
N GLU A 158 -16.74 1.59 -22.53
CA GLU A 158 -18.15 1.70 -22.93
C GLU A 158 -19.06 2.04 -21.75
N THR A 159 -18.82 1.43 -20.58
CA THR A 159 -19.56 1.71 -19.34
C THR A 159 -19.43 3.17 -18.90
N VAL A 160 -18.23 3.74 -18.98
CA VAL A 160 -18.00 5.17 -18.61
C VAL A 160 -18.62 6.12 -19.63
N LYS A 161 -18.76 5.74 -20.90
CA LYS A 161 -19.43 6.56 -21.92
C LYS A 161 -20.96 6.57 -21.79
N ALA A 162 -21.53 5.55 -21.15
CA ALA A 162 -22.97 5.37 -21.01
C ALA A 162 -23.56 5.94 -19.71
N GLY A 163 -22.70 6.36 -18.75
CA GLY A 163 -23.09 7.00 -17.49
C GLY A 163 -22.77 8.49 -17.49
#